data_AF-A0A955MY69-F1
#
_entry.id   AF-A0A955MY69-F1
#
_cell.length_a   1.000
_cell.length_b   1.000
_cell.length_c   1.000
_cell.angle_alpha   90.00
_cell.angle_beta   90.00
_cell.angle_gamma   90.00
#
_symmetry.space_group_name_H-M   'P 1'
#
loop_
_entity.id
_entity.type
_entity.pdbx_description
1 polymer ?
#
loop_
_entity_poly.entity_id
_entity_poly.type
_entity_poly.pdbx_seq_one_letter_code
_entity_poly.pdbx_strand_id
1 'polypeptide(L)'
;KSRNAAWMRIVDDSREMPMGDWDDITATLPHGYDRLIEMMEENDVNPGYWLSPFTVSDKSRVYKEHPDWFARNATGEIFHQGFYGNNCAFLDSSKPEVQEHLRDLASRIRKKGFRFVHTDFLLRQFRAPGFADPTLTKVEVHRKGLEALREGFGDDVYWLGCTALPGPCMGLVDGFRVSGDSFGGFGRPAYAYAQTGMRWFYHRNVWFNDPDSIITRGHWDFETKEYRFEDKGVEFNRGWMSWIALAGTPMTYGDFFDDLPEHSIDLYRKIFPPVNAAGRPLDLWENNPHHLWGISIPSDNEPTKLFGAFNYFKEKPVNLSLNLDEISSRINGYEDPSLAPSEYIVWDFWNERIVPTVEERMNLSLAPKEGSLFCLREMETRPQLLSTTGHFSQGAREISEIEWREMENGVGELVGKVKGNGGDPTTLYFHVPDSFRLKDARLMGTIVSTEMPEASVLKLEIPALEQPEPFQLRFSGVAEKVSQRQFVDGFPLTSGE
;
A
#
# COMPACT_ATOMS: atom_id res chain seq x y z
N LYS A 1 10.64 -20.74 -2.34
CA LYS A 1 9.27 -20.18 -2.51
C LYS A 1 9.33 -19.11 -3.60
N SER A 2 8.36 -19.08 -4.50
CA SER A 2 8.29 -18.09 -5.58
C SER A 2 8.34 -16.68 -4.99
N ARG A 3 9.21 -15.80 -5.51
CA ARG A 3 9.29 -14.39 -5.08
C ARG A 3 8.03 -13.59 -5.43
N ASN A 4 7.16 -14.14 -6.28
CA ASN A 4 5.94 -13.48 -6.76
C ASN A 4 4.64 -14.07 -6.16
N ALA A 5 4.74 -15.07 -5.28
CA ALA A 5 3.58 -15.69 -4.65
C ALA A 5 2.91 -14.74 -3.64
N ALA A 6 1.58 -14.69 -3.65
CA ALA A 6 0.79 -13.92 -2.70
C ALA A 6 0.98 -14.47 -1.28
N TRP A 7 0.86 -13.62 -0.26
CA TRP A 7 0.86 -14.04 1.14
C TRP A 7 -0.56 -13.97 1.68
N MET A 8 -1.02 -15.02 2.33
CA MET A 8 -2.31 -15.04 3.02
C MET A 8 -2.08 -15.27 4.50
N ARG A 9 -2.56 -14.34 5.33
CA ARG A 9 -2.53 -14.46 6.78
C ARG A 9 -3.51 -15.56 7.21
N ILE A 10 -3.00 -16.59 7.88
CA ILE A 10 -3.82 -17.66 8.44
C ILE A 10 -4.33 -17.25 9.82
N VAL A 11 -5.66 -17.26 9.93
CA VAL A 11 -6.45 -16.97 11.15
C VAL A 11 -6.29 -15.51 11.59
N ASP A 12 -7.41 -14.79 11.66
CA ASP A 12 -7.54 -13.56 12.44
C ASP A 12 -8.21 -13.90 13.78
N ASP A 13 -8.13 -13.00 14.76
CA ASP A 13 -8.59 -13.18 16.15
C ASP A 13 -9.91 -13.97 16.26
N SER A 14 -9.94 -15.01 17.11
CA SER A 14 -11.15 -15.79 17.38
C SER A 14 -11.50 -15.76 18.87
N ARG A 15 -12.76 -15.47 19.18
CA ARG A 15 -13.28 -15.48 20.56
C ARG A 15 -13.21 -16.85 21.22
N GLU A 16 -13.14 -17.90 20.41
CA GLU A 16 -13.24 -19.29 20.83
C GLU A 16 -11.86 -19.90 21.16
N MET A 17 -10.77 -19.32 20.66
CA MET A 17 -9.42 -19.80 20.94
C MET A 17 -8.89 -19.19 22.25
N PRO A 18 -8.45 -20.02 23.23
CA PRO A 18 -7.82 -19.51 24.43
C PRO A 18 -6.45 -18.91 24.07
N MET A 19 -6.35 -17.58 24.19
CA MET A 19 -5.09 -16.86 23.96
C MET A 19 -3.96 -17.47 24.81
N GLY A 20 -2.81 -17.73 24.21
CA GLY A 20 -1.64 -18.34 24.89
C GLY A 20 -1.29 -19.75 24.38
N ASP A 21 -2.22 -20.48 23.79
CA ASP A 21 -1.99 -21.82 23.22
C ASP A 21 -1.98 -21.77 21.68
N TRP A 22 -1.16 -20.87 21.12
CA TRP A 22 -1.20 -20.51 19.70
C TRP A 22 -0.82 -21.65 18.74
N ASP A 23 -0.04 -22.63 19.20
CA ASP A 23 0.47 -23.73 18.38
C ASP A 23 -0.46 -24.96 18.28
N ASP A 24 -1.55 -25.01 19.06
CA ASP A 24 -2.54 -26.10 19.03
C ASP A 24 -3.93 -25.60 18.59
N ILE A 25 -4.19 -25.72 17.29
CA ILE A 25 -5.43 -25.29 16.62
C ILE A 25 -6.28 -26.46 16.13
N THR A 26 -5.96 -27.70 16.47
CA THR A 26 -6.68 -28.85 15.91
C THR A 26 -8.17 -28.87 16.28
N ALA A 27 -8.56 -28.14 17.32
CA ALA A 27 -9.94 -27.92 17.71
C ALA A 27 -10.72 -27.05 16.70
N THR A 28 -10.06 -26.11 16.01
CA THR A 28 -10.68 -25.18 15.05
C THR A 28 -10.38 -25.55 13.60
N LEU A 29 -9.23 -26.16 13.34
CA LEU A 29 -8.77 -26.60 12.02
C LEU A 29 -8.53 -28.11 12.06
N PRO A 30 -9.49 -28.92 11.55
CA PRO A 30 -9.28 -30.34 11.37
C PRO A 30 -7.99 -30.56 10.56
N HIS A 31 -7.06 -31.38 11.06
CA HIS A 31 -5.70 -31.61 10.51
C HIS A 31 -4.65 -30.52 10.81
N GLY A 32 -4.98 -29.48 11.58
CA GLY A 32 -4.03 -28.44 12.01
C GLY A 32 -3.44 -27.63 10.84
N TYR A 33 -2.33 -26.94 11.09
CA TYR A 33 -1.70 -26.09 10.06
C TYR A 33 -1.08 -26.88 8.90
N ASP A 34 -0.73 -28.16 9.06
CA ASP A 34 0.08 -28.87 8.06
C ASP A 34 -0.68 -29.02 6.75
N ARG A 35 -1.93 -29.51 6.80
CA ARG A 35 -2.77 -29.62 5.59
C ARG A 35 -3.09 -28.25 4.98
N LEU A 36 -3.30 -27.23 5.81
CA LEU A 36 -3.59 -25.88 5.33
C LEU A 36 -2.39 -25.27 4.61
N ILE A 37 -1.17 -25.44 5.15
CA ILE A 37 0.07 -25.00 4.50
C ILE A 37 0.25 -25.72 3.17
N GLU A 38 0.05 -27.04 3.12
CA GLU A 38 0.10 -27.81 1.88
C GLU A 38 -0.87 -27.25 0.83
N MET A 39 -2.14 -27.03 1.19
CA MET A 39 -3.15 -26.47 0.29
C MET A 39 -2.77 -25.08 -0.23
N MET A 40 -2.19 -24.24 0.61
CA MET A 40 -1.75 -22.90 0.20
C MET A 40 -0.56 -22.99 -0.77
N GLU A 41 0.42 -23.85 -0.49
CA GLU A 41 1.57 -24.07 -1.35
C GLU A 41 1.19 -24.71 -2.70
N GLU A 42 0.22 -25.63 -2.71
CA GLU A 42 -0.39 -26.20 -3.93
C GLU A 42 -1.03 -25.13 -4.84
N ASN A 43 -1.37 -23.95 -4.29
CA ASN A 43 -2.03 -22.84 -4.99
C ASN A 43 -1.13 -21.59 -5.12
N ASP A 44 0.20 -21.73 -4.97
CA ASP A 44 1.16 -20.61 -5.04
C ASP A 44 0.86 -19.48 -4.05
N VAL A 45 0.29 -19.82 -2.88
CA VAL A 45 0.04 -18.90 -1.76
C VAL A 45 0.98 -19.24 -0.61
N ASN A 46 1.69 -18.22 -0.12
CA ASN A 46 2.54 -18.37 1.03
C ASN A 46 1.75 -18.20 2.34
N PRO A 47 1.94 -19.09 3.33
CA PRO A 47 1.26 -19.02 4.61
C PRO A 47 1.82 -17.91 5.50
N GLY A 48 0.90 -17.10 6.03
CA GLY A 48 1.13 -16.12 7.09
C GLY A 48 0.54 -16.58 8.41
N TYR A 49 1.00 -16.02 9.53
CA TYR A 49 0.55 -16.41 10.87
C TYR A 49 0.18 -15.20 11.71
N TRP A 50 -0.88 -15.27 12.50
CA TRP A 50 -1.26 -14.23 13.45
C TRP A 50 -1.13 -14.71 14.90
N LEU A 51 -0.66 -13.86 15.81
CA LEU A 51 -0.71 -14.14 17.26
C LEU A 51 -0.76 -12.88 18.13
N SER A 52 -1.20 -13.05 19.38
CA SER A 52 -1.08 -12.07 20.46
C SER A 52 -0.12 -12.59 21.54
N PRO A 53 1.20 -12.30 21.46
CA PRO A 53 2.20 -13.03 22.23
C PRO A 53 2.16 -12.77 23.73
N PHE A 54 1.71 -11.60 24.17
CA PHE A 54 1.81 -11.19 25.58
C PHE A 54 0.52 -11.36 26.39
N THR A 55 -0.62 -11.61 25.73
CA THR A 55 -1.92 -11.74 26.39
C THR A 55 -2.30 -13.21 26.43
N VAL A 56 -2.57 -13.72 27.63
CA VAL A 56 -2.81 -15.15 27.86
C VAL A 56 -4.12 -15.33 28.63
N SER A 57 -5.05 -16.12 28.11
CA SER A 57 -6.30 -16.47 28.78
C SER A 57 -6.05 -17.39 29.97
N ASP A 58 -6.81 -17.20 31.04
CA ASP A 58 -6.84 -18.10 32.20
C ASP A 58 -7.30 -19.54 31.88
N LYS A 59 -7.85 -19.79 30.70
CA LYS A 59 -8.22 -21.12 30.19
C LYS A 59 -7.06 -21.85 29.52
N SER A 60 -6.00 -21.15 29.13
CA SER A 60 -4.87 -21.72 28.39
C SER A 60 -4.03 -22.69 29.24
N ARG A 61 -3.28 -23.57 28.57
CA ARG A 61 -2.29 -24.46 29.17
C ARG A 61 -1.15 -23.64 29.79
N VAL A 62 -0.63 -22.65 29.05
CA VAL A 62 0.45 -21.76 29.53
C VAL A 62 0.08 -21.11 30.87
N TYR A 63 -1.17 -20.64 31.02
CA TYR A 63 -1.62 -20.06 32.28
C TYR A 63 -1.64 -21.04 33.44
N LYS A 64 -2.15 -22.25 33.22
CA LYS A 64 -2.32 -23.28 34.25
C LYS A 64 -0.98 -23.87 34.71
N GLU A 65 -0.05 -24.04 33.77
CA GLU A 65 1.25 -24.67 34.02
C GLU A 65 2.28 -23.70 34.57
N HIS A 66 2.19 -22.41 34.23
CA HIS A 66 3.19 -21.39 34.60
C HIS A 66 2.57 -20.15 35.27
N PRO A 67 1.84 -20.28 36.39
CA PRO A 67 1.20 -19.14 37.07
C PRO A 67 2.20 -18.12 37.62
N ASP A 68 3.47 -18.49 37.76
CA ASP A 68 4.55 -17.62 38.16
C ASP A 68 5.00 -16.67 37.03
N TRP A 69 4.69 -16.94 35.76
CA TRP A 69 5.13 -16.11 34.62
C TRP A 69 4.39 -14.79 34.46
N PHE A 70 3.28 -14.59 35.16
CA PHE A 70 2.39 -13.44 34.93
C PHE A 70 2.68 -12.25 35.84
N ALA A 71 2.40 -11.07 35.32
CA ALA A 71 2.38 -9.83 36.09
C ALA A 71 1.38 -9.92 37.27
N ARG A 72 1.75 -9.31 38.39
CA ARG A 72 0.96 -9.33 39.64
C ARG A 72 0.50 -7.94 40.02
N ASN A 73 -0.65 -7.86 40.70
CA ASN A 73 -1.18 -6.63 41.28
C ASN A 73 -0.49 -6.29 42.62
N ALA A 74 -0.92 -5.21 43.26
CA ALA A 74 -0.36 -4.76 44.54
C ALA A 74 -0.61 -5.73 45.71
N THR A 75 -1.60 -6.63 45.62
CA THR A 75 -1.87 -7.68 46.63
C THR A 75 -1.05 -8.96 46.38
N GLY A 76 -0.28 -9.02 45.29
CA GLY A 76 0.52 -10.18 44.92
C GLY A 76 -0.24 -11.24 44.12
N GLU A 77 -1.50 -10.98 43.77
CA GLU A 77 -2.31 -11.86 42.91
C GLU A 77 -1.99 -11.61 41.43
N ILE A 78 -2.20 -12.61 40.57
CA ILE A 78 -2.05 -12.42 39.12
C ILE A 78 -3.02 -11.34 38.66
N PHE A 79 -2.54 -10.39 37.87
CA PHE A 79 -3.38 -9.31 37.34
C PHE A 79 -4.07 -9.77 36.06
N HIS A 80 -5.41 -9.63 36.03
CA HIS A 80 -6.21 -9.96 34.86
C HIS A 80 -6.96 -8.74 34.31
N GLN A 81 -7.29 -8.82 33.01
CA GLN A 81 -8.21 -7.91 32.36
C GLN A 81 -9.06 -8.68 31.33
N GLY A 82 -10.37 -8.39 31.31
CA GLY A 82 -11.29 -8.92 30.31
C GLY A 82 -10.92 -8.49 28.88
N PHE A 83 -10.95 -9.44 27.94
CA PHE A 83 -10.64 -9.21 26.54
C PHE A 83 -11.23 -10.31 25.65
N TYR A 84 -11.97 -9.94 24.60
CA TYR A 84 -12.60 -10.89 23.66
C TYR A 84 -13.39 -12.03 24.33
N GLY A 85 -14.08 -11.75 25.44
CA GLY A 85 -14.83 -12.76 26.19
C GLY A 85 -13.98 -13.69 27.07
N ASN A 86 -12.68 -13.44 27.16
CA ASN A 86 -11.74 -14.14 28.02
C ASN A 86 -11.26 -13.25 29.16
N ASN A 87 -10.81 -13.88 30.23
CA ASN A 87 -10.13 -13.20 31.33
C ASN A 87 -8.63 -13.44 31.17
N CYS A 88 -7.90 -12.38 30.82
CA CYS A 88 -6.52 -12.52 30.34
C CYS A 88 -5.50 -11.95 31.32
N ALA A 89 -4.42 -12.68 31.54
CA ALA A 89 -3.21 -12.25 32.23
C ALA A 89 -2.12 -11.84 31.22
N PHE A 90 -1.08 -11.17 31.71
CA PHE A 90 0.01 -10.63 30.89
C PHE A 90 1.35 -11.25 31.27
N LEU A 91 2.06 -11.77 30.29
CA LEU A 91 3.39 -12.36 30.49
C LEU A 91 4.39 -11.31 30.99
N ASP A 92 5.24 -11.70 31.92
CA ASP A 92 6.31 -10.88 32.47
C ASP A 92 7.66 -11.18 31.80
N SER A 93 7.95 -10.44 30.74
CA SER A 93 9.19 -10.60 29.96
C SER A 93 10.46 -10.17 30.71
N SER A 94 10.38 -9.71 31.98
CA SER A 94 11.58 -9.54 32.81
C SER A 94 12.19 -10.88 33.21
N LYS A 95 11.39 -11.95 33.15
CA LYS A 95 11.78 -13.31 33.53
C LYS A 95 12.48 -14.04 32.37
N PRO A 96 13.66 -14.64 32.57
CA PRO A 96 14.35 -15.41 31.54
C PRO A 96 13.51 -16.53 30.95
N GLU A 97 12.70 -17.21 31.76
CA GLU A 97 11.84 -18.33 31.36
C GLU A 97 10.74 -17.87 30.39
N VAL A 98 10.22 -16.66 30.60
CA VAL A 98 9.22 -16.05 29.69
C VAL A 98 9.87 -15.65 28.37
N GLN A 99 11.09 -15.12 28.39
CA GLN A 99 11.85 -14.82 27.18
C GLN A 99 12.14 -16.11 26.39
N GLU A 100 12.54 -17.19 27.06
CA GLU A 100 12.74 -18.50 26.43
C GLU A 100 11.46 -19.04 25.79
N HIS A 101 10.34 -18.98 26.49
CA HIS A 101 9.04 -19.37 25.95
C HIS A 101 8.68 -18.61 24.66
N LEU A 102 8.83 -17.28 24.66
CA LEU A 102 8.52 -16.44 23.49
C LEU A 102 9.45 -16.75 22.31
N ARG A 103 10.75 -16.94 22.57
CA ARG A 103 11.74 -17.34 21.57
C ARG A 103 11.39 -18.70 20.96
N ASP A 104 11.04 -19.67 21.79
CA ASP A 104 10.69 -21.01 21.33
C ASP A 104 9.37 -21.01 20.56
N LEU A 105 8.37 -20.24 20.99
CA LEU A 105 7.11 -20.07 20.26
C LEU A 105 7.38 -19.54 18.85
N ALA A 106 8.12 -18.44 18.75
CA ALA A 106 8.51 -17.86 17.47
C ALA A 106 9.33 -18.85 16.60
N SER A 107 10.24 -19.61 17.22
CA SER A 107 11.02 -20.65 16.55
C SER A 107 10.14 -21.78 16.00
N ARG A 108 9.12 -22.23 16.75
CA ARG A 108 8.18 -23.26 16.30
C ARG A 108 7.36 -22.79 15.11
N ILE A 109 6.83 -21.56 15.16
CA ILE A 109 6.10 -20.93 14.04
C ILE A 109 6.99 -20.88 12.80
N ARG A 110 8.21 -20.35 12.92
CA ARG A 110 9.18 -20.30 11.83
C ARG A 110 9.51 -21.68 11.26
N LYS A 111 9.80 -22.67 12.12
CA LYS A 111 10.12 -24.06 11.71
C LYS A 111 8.97 -24.73 10.97
N LYS A 112 7.73 -24.35 11.26
CA LYS A 112 6.53 -24.86 10.58
C LYS A 112 6.37 -24.35 9.14
N GLY A 113 7.14 -23.34 8.73
CA GLY A 113 7.17 -22.85 7.34
C GLY A 113 6.54 -21.47 7.14
N PHE A 114 6.03 -20.85 8.21
CA PHE A 114 5.54 -19.47 8.20
C PHE A 114 6.69 -18.48 8.01
N ARG A 115 6.49 -17.53 7.11
CA ARG A 115 7.50 -16.51 6.74
C ARG A 115 6.93 -15.09 6.71
N PHE A 116 5.64 -14.96 6.97
CA PHE A 116 4.97 -13.72 7.35
C PHE A 116 4.31 -13.95 8.71
N VAL A 117 4.61 -13.11 9.70
CA VAL A 117 3.99 -13.18 11.02
C VAL A 117 3.47 -11.81 11.43
N HIS A 118 2.20 -11.75 11.76
CA HIS A 118 1.51 -10.57 12.29
C HIS A 118 1.30 -10.76 13.79
N THR A 119 2.00 -9.98 14.60
CA THR A 119 1.76 -9.96 16.06
C THR A 119 0.89 -8.79 16.42
N ASP A 120 -0.21 -9.05 17.12
CA ASP A 120 -1.18 -8.03 17.51
C ASP A 120 -1.23 -7.85 19.03
N PHE A 121 -1.91 -6.79 19.45
CA PHE A 121 -2.18 -6.43 20.82
C PHE A 121 -0.91 -6.33 21.69
N LEU A 122 0.22 -5.98 21.08
CA LEU A 122 1.52 -5.88 21.75
C LEU A 122 1.45 -4.91 22.95
N LEU A 123 0.71 -3.81 22.80
CA LEU A 123 0.46 -2.80 23.82
C LEU A 123 -0.29 -3.32 25.04
N ARG A 124 -1.01 -4.44 24.96
CA ARG A 124 -1.79 -4.93 26.08
C ARG A 124 -0.93 -5.31 27.28
N GLN A 125 0.33 -5.70 27.06
CA GLN A 125 1.27 -5.97 28.14
C GLN A 125 1.41 -4.77 29.10
N PHE A 126 1.30 -3.52 28.59
CA PHE A 126 1.37 -2.31 29.41
C PHE A 126 0.18 -2.09 30.35
N ARG A 127 -0.91 -2.86 30.19
CA ARG A 127 -2.05 -2.86 31.11
C ARG A 127 -1.69 -3.43 32.48
N ALA A 128 -0.65 -4.27 32.55
CA ALA A 128 -0.13 -4.76 33.81
C ALA A 128 0.29 -3.58 34.71
N PRO A 129 -0.03 -3.59 36.02
CA PRO A 129 0.35 -2.51 36.93
C PRO A 129 1.87 -2.40 37.09
N GLY A 130 2.57 -3.53 37.10
CA GLY A 130 4.03 -3.64 37.16
C GLY A 130 4.49 -5.08 36.85
N PHE A 131 5.81 -5.28 36.85
CA PHE A 131 6.48 -6.55 36.57
C PHE A 131 7.39 -6.94 37.74
N ALA A 132 7.89 -8.18 37.75
CA ALA A 132 8.63 -8.75 38.88
C ALA A 132 9.98 -8.05 39.11
N ASP A 133 10.67 -7.60 38.07
CA ASP A 133 11.90 -6.83 38.18
C ASP A 133 11.59 -5.33 38.33
N PRO A 134 11.74 -4.73 39.53
CA PRO A 134 11.44 -3.31 39.75
C PRO A 134 12.52 -2.38 39.20
N THR A 135 13.66 -2.90 38.73
CA THR A 135 14.73 -2.10 38.13
C THR A 135 14.47 -1.79 36.66
N LEU A 136 13.53 -2.52 36.03
CA LEU A 136 13.16 -2.35 34.64
C LEU A 136 11.87 -1.54 34.51
N THR A 137 11.85 -0.63 33.56
CA THR A 137 10.63 0.03 33.09
C THR A 137 9.75 -0.96 32.32
N LYS A 138 8.45 -0.68 32.22
CA LYS A 138 7.54 -1.48 31.37
C LYS A 138 7.99 -1.54 29.91
N VAL A 139 8.65 -0.49 29.42
CA VAL A 139 9.21 -0.42 28.07
C VAL A 139 10.36 -1.41 27.90
N GLU A 140 11.28 -1.49 28.86
CA GLU A 140 12.40 -2.44 28.82
C GLU A 140 11.91 -3.89 28.93
N VAL A 141 10.93 -4.15 29.81
CA VAL A 141 10.29 -5.46 29.90
C VAL A 141 9.65 -5.84 28.56
N HIS A 142 8.84 -4.95 27.99
CA HIS A 142 8.21 -5.19 26.69
C HIS A 142 9.24 -5.47 25.59
N ARG A 143 10.30 -4.65 25.53
CA ARG A 143 11.36 -4.81 24.55
C ARG A 143 12.08 -6.16 24.66
N LYS A 144 12.38 -6.64 25.88
CA LYS A 144 12.96 -7.98 26.10
C LYS A 144 12.09 -9.08 25.49
N GLY A 145 10.77 -8.95 25.59
CA GLY A 145 9.83 -9.87 24.95
C GLY A 145 9.89 -9.81 23.42
N LEU A 146 9.97 -8.61 22.86
CA LEU A 146 10.10 -8.42 21.40
C LEU A 146 11.44 -8.94 20.86
N GLU A 147 12.53 -8.75 21.59
CA GLU A 147 13.87 -9.27 21.25
C GLU A 147 13.86 -10.81 21.23
N ALA A 148 13.25 -11.45 22.23
CA ALA A 148 13.06 -12.89 22.26
C ALA A 148 12.26 -13.41 21.06
N LEU A 149 11.16 -12.72 20.68
CA LEU A 149 10.40 -13.05 19.48
C LEU A 149 11.26 -12.90 18.21
N ARG A 150 12.03 -11.82 18.06
CA ARG A 150 12.92 -11.62 16.91
C ARG A 150 13.93 -12.74 16.78
N GLU A 151 14.58 -13.12 17.88
CA GLU A 151 15.56 -14.21 17.94
C GLU A 151 14.94 -15.54 17.48
N GLY A 152 13.71 -15.83 17.90
CA GLY A 152 12.99 -17.03 17.49
C GLY A 152 12.56 -17.00 16.01
N PHE A 153 12.08 -15.85 15.53
CA PHE A 153 11.67 -15.67 14.14
C PHE A 153 12.86 -15.67 13.17
N GLY A 154 14.07 -15.30 13.61
CA GLY A 154 15.26 -15.17 12.76
C GLY A 154 15.10 -14.12 11.66
N ASP A 155 16.09 -13.93 10.80
CA ASP A 155 16.08 -12.84 9.81
C ASP A 155 15.26 -13.14 8.54
N ASP A 156 14.73 -14.37 8.40
CA ASP A 156 13.98 -14.80 7.21
C ASP A 156 12.46 -14.72 7.36
N VAL A 157 11.94 -14.21 8.47
CA VAL A 157 10.51 -13.99 8.71
C VAL A 157 10.20 -12.50 8.66
N TYR A 158 9.31 -12.10 7.75
CA TYR A 158 8.71 -10.78 7.76
C TYR A 158 7.77 -10.65 8.96
N TRP A 159 8.14 -9.79 9.91
CA TRP A 159 7.38 -9.57 11.13
C TRP A 159 6.64 -8.23 11.10
N LEU A 160 5.32 -8.29 11.11
CA LEU A 160 4.43 -7.14 11.25
C LEU A 160 4.01 -6.95 12.72
N GLY A 161 4.39 -5.81 13.31
CA GLY A 161 3.94 -5.38 14.63
C GLY A 161 2.64 -4.59 14.58
N CYS A 162 1.65 -4.96 15.40
CA CYS A 162 0.35 -4.31 15.47
C CYS A 162 -0.05 -3.98 16.91
N THR A 163 -0.85 -2.91 17.04
CA THR A 163 -1.32 -2.38 18.32
C THR A 163 -0.13 -2.25 19.28
N ALA A 164 0.91 -1.55 18.81
CA ALA A 164 2.23 -1.56 19.41
C ALA A 164 2.75 -0.14 19.69
N LEU A 165 3.77 -0.01 20.55
CA LEU A 165 4.50 1.25 20.68
C LEU A 165 5.62 1.30 19.64
N PRO A 166 5.77 2.40 18.89
CA PRO A 166 6.80 2.51 17.86
C PRO A 166 8.21 2.27 18.40
N GLY A 167 8.62 2.99 19.45
CA GLY A 167 9.99 2.96 19.98
C GLY A 167 10.52 1.55 20.30
N PRO A 168 9.83 0.75 21.13
CA PRO A 168 10.27 -0.61 21.46
C PRO A 168 10.40 -1.55 20.26
N CYS A 169 9.66 -1.31 19.16
CA CYS A 169 9.66 -2.15 17.97
C CYS A 169 10.78 -1.80 16.96
N MET A 170 11.38 -0.60 17.08
CA MET A 170 12.42 -0.15 16.15
C MET A 170 13.61 -1.11 16.13
N GLY A 171 14.01 -1.52 14.92
CA GLY A 171 15.09 -2.47 14.68
C GLY A 171 14.72 -3.94 14.88
N LEU A 172 13.46 -4.27 15.19
CA LEU A 172 12.99 -5.64 15.42
C LEU A 172 11.95 -6.08 14.38
N VAL A 173 10.94 -5.24 14.12
CA VAL A 173 9.86 -5.56 13.17
C VAL A 173 10.19 -5.08 11.76
N ASP A 174 9.71 -5.81 10.75
CA ASP A 174 9.84 -5.47 9.33
C ASP A 174 8.70 -4.55 8.87
N GLY A 175 7.52 -4.73 9.44
CA GLY A 175 6.34 -3.89 9.22
C GLY A 175 5.73 -3.39 10.52
N PHE A 176 5.04 -2.25 10.47
CA PHE A 176 4.37 -1.68 11.64
C PHE A 176 3.02 -1.06 11.25
N ARG A 177 1.94 -1.49 11.92
CA ARG A 177 0.61 -0.90 11.76
C ARG A 177 0.61 0.54 12.26
N VAL A 178 0.50 1.49 11.33
CA VAL A 178 0.58 2.94 11.63
C VAL A 178 -0.79 3.59 11.76
N SER A 179 -1.84 2.90 11.34
CA SER A 179 -3.24 3.30 11.44
C SER A 179 -3.96 2.48 12.53
N GLY A 180 -5.24 2.76 12.73
CA GLY A 180 -6.15 1.87 13.46
C GLY A 180 -6.83 0.91 12.50
N ASP A 181 -7.53 -0.08 13.04
CA ASP A 181 -8.26 -1.05 12.25
C ASP A 181 -9.18 -0.41 11.21
N SER A 182 -9.07 -0.86 9.96
CA SER A 182 -9.79 -0.31 8.82
C SER A 182 -11.29 -0.39 9.05
N PHE A 183 -11.81 -1.50 9.58
CA PHE A 183 -13.24 -1.79 9.81
C PHE A 183 -14.17 -1.47 8.63
N GLY A 184 -13.65 -1.13 7.46
CA GLY A 184 -14.35 -0.81 6.22
C GLY A 184 -15.28 0.42 6.22
N GLY A 185 -15.65 1.02 7.35
CA GLY A 185 -16.64 2.11 7.39
C GLY A 185 -16.10 3.44 6.88
N PHE A 186 -16.93 4.28 6.24
CA PHE A 186 -16.51 5.52 5.55
C PHE A 186 -15.64 6.51 6.36
N GLY A 187 -15.77 6.57 7.70
CA GLY A 187 -14.97 7.47 8.54
C GLY A 187 -13.56 6.95 8.89
N ARG A 188 -13.30 5.66 8.70
CA ARG A 188 -12.02 5.00 9.02
C ARG A 188 -10.93 5.23 7.96
N PRO A 189 -11.26 5.24 6.65
CA PRO A 189 -10.38 5.65 5.57
C PRO A 189 -9.67 6.99 5.82
N ALA A 190 -10.41 7.99 6.27
CA ALA A 190 -9.87 9.29 6.66
C ALA A 190 -8.83 9.15 7.79
N TYR A 191 -9.10 8.33 8.81
CA TYR A 191 -8.17 8.10 9.90
C TYR A 191 -6.89 7.41 9.43
N ALA A 192 -7.00 6.31 8.67
CA ALA A 192 -5.85 5.60 8.13
C ALA A 192 -5.01 6.48 7.20
N TYR A 193 -5.66 7.27 6.34
CA TYR A 193 -5.01 8.26 5.49
C TYR A 193 -4.16 9.26 6.29
N ALA A 194 -4.77 9.90 7.29
CA ALA A 194 -4.09 10.91 8.11
C ALA A 194 -2.93 10.29 8.90
N GLN A 195 -3.16 9.16 9.58
CA GLN A 195 -2.15 8.54 10.44
C GLN A 195 -0.94 8.02 9.66
N THR A 196 -1.16 7.48 8.46
CA THR A 196 -0.09 7.03 7.56
C THR A 196 0.69 8.22 7.06
N GLY A 197 0.01 9.32 6.69
CA GLY A 197 0.66 10.57 6.32
C GLY A 197 1.52 11.12 7.45
N MET A 198 1.02 11.23 8.68
CA MET A 198 1.81 11.73 9.82
C MET A 198 3.05 10.88 10.17
N ARG A 199 3.12 9.64 9.66
CA ARG A 199 4.21 8.68 9.92
C ARG A 199 4.95 8.28 8.65
N TRP A 200 4.75 8.99 7.54
CA TRP A 200 5.27 8.62 6.22
C TRP A 200 6.79 8.39 6.24
N PHE A 201 7.52 9.21 7.02
CA PHE A 201 8.98 9.17 7.11
C PHE A 201 9.53 7.89 7.76
N TYR A 202 8.72 7.09 8.47
CA TYR A 202 9.15 5.77 8.95
C TYR A 202 9.17 4.71 7.85
N HIS A 203 8.32 4.86 6.83
CA HIS A 203 8.17 3.88 5.76
C HIS A 203 9.48 3.73 4.98
N ARG A 204 9.97 2.49 4.87
CA ARG A 204 11.25 2.09 4.24
C ARG A 204 12.53 2.65 4.87
N ASN A 205 12.42 3.42 5.96
CA ASN A 205 13.56 3.93 6.72
C ASN A 205 13.75 3.18 8.05
N VAL A 206 12.65 2.79 8.69
CA VAL A 206 12.65 2.04 9.96
C VAL A 206 11.92 0.72 9.82
N TRP A 207 10.80 0.72 9.09
CA TRP A 207 9.98 -0.45 8.77
C TRP A 207 9.11 -0.13 7.54
N PHE A 208 8.35 -1.09 7.06
CA PHE A 208 7.23 -0.81 6.17
C PHE A 208 6.02 -0.36 6.99
N ASN A 209 5.58 0.89 6.80
CA ASN A 209 4.29 1.34 7.32
C ASN A 209 3.17 0.47 6.75
N ASP A 210 2.28 -0.02 7.62
CA ASP A 210 1.08 -0.76 7.25
C ASP A 210 -0.16 0.08 7.59
N PRO A 211 -0.92 0.57 6.59
CA PRO A 211 -2.13 1.36 6.78
C PRO A 211 -3.36 0.49 7.11
N ASP A 212 -3.18 -0.82 7.25
CA ASP A 212 -4.22 -1.84 7.31
C ASP A 212 -4.93 -2.08 5.96
N SER A 213 -5.95 -2.93 5.99
CA SER A 213 -6.51 -3.62 4.83
C SER A 213 -7.39 -2.71 3.98
N ILE A 214 -7.30 -2.93 2.67
CA ILE A 214 -8.26 -2.48 1.67
C ILE A 214 -9.54 -3.28 1.87
N ILE A 215 -10.67 -2.58 2.00
CA ILE A 215 -11.99 -3.19 2.12
C ILE A 215 -12.94 -2.38 1.26
N THR A 216 -13.46 -2.94 0.17
CA THR A 216 -14.32 -2.23 -0.80
C THR A 216 -15.81 -2.37 -0.49
N ARG A 217 -16.21 -3.41 0.26
CA ARG A 217 -17.63 -3.69 0.55
C ARG A 217 -17.94 -3.84 2.04
N GLY A 218 -17.19 -4.71 2.71
CA GLY A 218 -17.46 -5.02 4.11
C GLY A 218 -17.24 -3.83 5.04
N HIS A 219 -18.04 -3.69 6.09
CA HIS A 219 -17.73 -2.81 7.21
C HIS A 219 -18.35 -3.26 8.52
N TRP A 220 -17.72 -2.90 9.63
CA TRP A 220 -18.26 -3.09 10.97
C TRP A 220 -19.11 -1.89 11.38
N ASP A 221 -20.39 -2.12 11.64
CA ASP A 221 -21.28 -1.12 12.20
C ASP A 221 -21.12 -1.11 13.73
N PHE A 222 -20.65 0.01 14.28
CA PHE A 222 -20.42 0.17 15.72
C PHE A 222 -21.71 0.37 16.52
N GLU A 223 -22.79 0.84 15.90
CA GLU A 223 -24.09 1.03 16.55
C GLU A 223 -24.80 -0.31 16.71
N THR A 224 -24.90 -1.07 15.61
CA THR A 224 -25.57 -2.38 15.64
C THR A 224 -24.66 -3.51 16.12
N LYS A 225 -23.34 -3.32 16.10
CA LYS A 225 -22.32 -4.34 16.41
C LYS A 225 -22.40 -5.55 15.48
N GLU A 226 -22.69 -5.29 14.22
CA GLU A 226 -22.81 -6.28 13.16
C GLU A 226 -21.89 -5.94 11.99
N TYR A 227 -21.45 -6.97 11.28
CA TYR A 227 -20.74 -6.77 10.02
C TYR A 227 -21.75 -6.62 8.89
N ARG A 228 -21.58 -5.57 8.08
CA ARG A 228 -22.46 -5.21 6.99
C ARG A 228 -21.71 -5.22 5.67
N PHE A 229 -22.44 -5.51 4.60
CA PHE A 229 -21.92 -5.56 3.25
C PHE A 229 -22.67 -4.54 2.39
N GLU A 230 -22.13 -3.34 2.29
CA GLU A 230 -22.72 -2.24 1.55
C GLU A 230 -21.78 -1.83 0.41
N ASP A 231 -22.35 -1.45 -0.73
CA ASP A 231 -21.56 -0.87 -1.81
C ASP A 231 -21.14 0.54 -1.40
N LYS A 232 -19.82 0.77 -1.32
CA LYS A 232 -19.25 2.08 -0.96
C LYS A 232 -19.21 3.05 -2.12
N GLY A 233 -19.56 2.58 -3.32
CA GLY A 233 -19.48 3.32 -4.57
C GLY A 233 -18.12 3.20 -5.24
N VAL A 234 -18.13 3.08 -6.57
CA VAL A 234 -16.92 2.92 -7.39
C VAL A 234 -15.94 4.09 -7.19
N GLU A 235 -16.43 5.33 -7.17
CA GLU A 235 -15.57 6.51 -7.04
C GLU A 235 -14.87 6.59 -5.69
N PHE A 236 -15.57 6.21 -4.61
CA PHE A 236 -14.96 6.11 -3.28
C PHE A 236 -13.83 5.07 -3.28
N ASN A 237 -14.09 3.87 -3.80
CA ASN A 237 -13.12 2.79 -3.85
C ASN A 237 -11.93 3.12 -4.75
N ARG A 238 -12.16 3.76 -5.91
CA ARG A 238 -11.11 4.29 -6.79
C ARG A 238 -10.17 5.23 -6.05
N GLY A 239 -10.72 6.23 -5.36
CA GLY A 239 -9.90 7.12 -4.55
C GLY A 239 -9.13 6.37 -3.47
N TRP A 240 -9.83 5.56 -2.67
CA TRP A 240 -9.25 4.89 -1.51
C TRP A 240 -8.08 3.99 -1.88
N MET A 241 -8.27 3.19 -2.93
CA MET A 241 -7.26 2.27 -3.46
C MET A 241 -6.13 3.04 -4.14
N SER A 242 -6.41 4.17 -4.80
CA SER A 242 -5.37 5.04 -5.37
C SER A 242 -4.46 5.60 -4.28
N TRP A 243 -5.01 6.03 -3.14
CA TRP A 243 -4.20 6.51 -2.02
C TRP A 243 -3.29 5.40 -1.46
N ILE A 244 -3.83 4.21 -1.18
CA ILE A 244 -3.02 3.09 -0.68
C ILE A 244 -1.91 2.73 -1.68
N ALA A 245 -2.22 2.77 -2.97
CA ALA A 245 -1.25 2.55 -4.03
C ALA A 245 -0.15 3.62 -4.10
N LEU A 246 -0.52 4.88 -4.00
CA LEU A 246 0.43 5.99 -3.93
C LEU A 246 1.25 5.97 -2.65
N ALA A 247 0.74 5.44 -1.54
CA ALA A 247 1.49 5.36 -0.28
C ALA A 247 2.72 4.44 -0.38
N GLY A 248 2.73 3.49 -1.33
CA GLY A 248 3.84 2.56 -1.52
C GLY A 248 4.00 1.54 -0.38
N THR A 249 2.97 1.38 0.45
CA THR A 249 2.94 0.48 1.60
C THR A 249 2.67 -0.97 1.20
N PRO A 250 2.94 -1.96 2.07
CA PRO A 250 2.35 -3.28 1.91
C PRO A 250 0.83 -3.13 1.73
N MET A 251 0.29 -3.90 0.79
CA MET A 251 -1.14 -3.90 0.50
C MET A 251 -1.74 -5.21 0.99
N THR A 252 -2.73 -5.10 1.85
CA THR A 252 -3.54 -6.21 2.34
C THR A 252 -4.98 -5.98 1.89
N TYR A 253 -5.70 -7.05 1.57
CA TYR A 253 -7.14 -7.01 1.32
C TYR A 253 -7.87 -7.66 2.49
N GLY A 254 -9.04 -7.13 2.85
CA GLY A 254 -9.86 -7.63 3.95
C GLY A 254 -11.26 -8.05 3.52
N ASP A 255 -11.58 -8.00 2.22
CA ASP A 255 -12.84 -8.52 1.68
C ASP A 255 -12.77 -10.03 1.46
N PHE A 256 -13.93 -10.69 1.55
CA PHE A 256 -14.12 -12.06 1.09
C PHE A 256 -14.25 -12.06 -0.44
N PHE A 257 -13.29 -12.65 -1.16
CA PHE A 257 -13.28 -12.62 -2.63
C PHE A 257 -14.52 -13.24 -3.27
N ASP A 258 -15.05 -14.32 -2.69
CA ASP A 258 -16.26 -15.00 -3.19
C ASP A 258 -17.50 -14.09 -3.23
N ASP A 259 -17.50 -13.05 -2.39
CA ASP A 259 -18.59 -12.09 -2.25
C ASP A 259 -18.30 -10.75 -2.97
N LEU A 260 -17.16 -10.61 -3.63
CA LEU A 260 -16.82 -9.36 -4.31
C LEU A 260 -17.48 -9.27 -5.70
N PRO A 261 -18.17 -8.16 -6.00
CA PRO A 261 -18.66 -7.92 -7.35
C PRO A 261 -17.48 -7.72 -8.31
N GLU A 262 -17.68 -8.07 -9.59
CA GLU A 262 -16.63 -8.02 -10.63
C GLU A 262 -15.93 -6.66 -10.71
N HIS A 263 -16.70 -5.55 -10.64
CA HIS A 263 -16.13 -4.21 -10.65
C HIS A 263 -15.16 -3.94 -9.48
N SER A 264 -15.35 -4.57 -8.32
CA SER A 264 -14.41 -4.45 -7.18
C SER A 264 -13.14 -5.27 -7.44
N ILE A 265 -13.29 -6.46 -8.03
CA ILE A 265 -12.15 -7.30 -8.44
C ILE A 265 -11.31 -6.54 -9.48
N ASP A 266 -11.93 -5.83 -10.42
CA ASP A 266 -11.23 -5.03 -11.44
C ASP A 266 -10.42 -3.88 -10.83
N LEU A 267 -10.91 -3.26 -9.74
CA LEU A 267 -10.11 -2.28 -9.00
C LEU A 267 -8.89 -2.94 -8.36
N TYR A 268 -9.06 -4.12 -7.75
CA TYR A 268 -7.95 -4.88 -7.16
C TYR A 268 -6.89 -5.25 -8.20
N ARG A 269 -7.32 -5.72 -9.38
CA ARG A 269 -6.42 -6.01 -10.51
C ARG A 269 -5.57 -4.79 -10.84
N LYS A 270 -6.16 -3.60 -10.95
CA LYS A 270 -5.44 -2.37 -11.31
C LYS A 270 -4.43 -1.88 -10.27
N ILE A 271 -4.52 -2.26 -9.00
CA ILE A 271 -3.57 -1.78 -7.96
C ILE A 271 -2.52 -2.83 -7.55
N PHE A 272 -2.78 -4.11 -7.81
CA PHE A 272 -1.86 -5.19 -7.48
C PHE A 272 -1.03 -5.61 -8.70
N PRO A 273 0.25 -5.97 -8.48
CA PRO A 273 0.96 -5.99 -7.21
C PRO A 273 1.54 -4.61 -6.83
N PRO A 274 1.82 -4.35 -5.53
CA PRO A 274 2.39 -3.07 -5.10
C PRO A 274 3.72 -2.77 -5.78
N VAL A 275 4.03 -1.47 -5.90
CA VAL A 275 5.29 -0.99 -6.47
C VAL A 275 6.39 -0.90 -5.41
N ASN A 276 7.65 -1.03 -5.84
CA ASN A 276 8.79 -0.92 -4.96
C ASN A 276 9.27 0.54 -4.80
N ALA A 277 8.37 1.45 -4.44
CA ALA A 277 8.66 2.87 -4.22
C ALA A 277 7.95 3.39 -2.96
N ALA A 278 8.43 4.51 -2.43
CA ALA A 278 7.91 5.13 -1.21
C ALA A 278 7.02 6.33 -1.57
N GLY A 279 5.75 6.27 -1.21
CA GLY A 279 4.86 7.42 -1.27
C GLY A 279 5.12 8.44 -0.18
N ARG A 280 4.65 9.67 -0.39
CA ARG A 280 4.64 10.70 0.65
C ARG A 280 3.47 11.67 0.47
N PRO A 281 2.99 12.30 1.56
CA PRO A 281 2.11 13.45 1.44
C PRO A 281 2.85 14.59 0.73
N LEU A 282 2.18 15.46 -0.03
CA LEU A 282 2.84 16.59 -0.72
C LEU A 282 2.55 17.95 -0.09
N ASP A 283 1.51 18.06 0.74
CA ASP A 283 1.02 19.34 1.28
C ASP A 283 0.77 19.30 2.80
N LEU A 284 1.44 18.40 3.53
CA LEU A 284 1.26 18.21 4.99
C LEU A 284 1.60 19.44 5.85
N TRP A 285 2.31 20.43 5.30
CA TRP A 285 2.67 21.69 5.96
C TRP A 285 1.75 22.85 5.58
N GLU A 286 0.84 22.62 4.62
CA GLU A 286 -0.09 23.61 4.10
C GLU A 286 -1.52 23.29 4.52
N ASN A 287 -1.86 22.00 4.50
CA ASN A 287 -3.20 21.50 4.82
C ASN A 287 -3.13 20.50 5.98
N ASN A 288 -4.08 20.65 6.92
CA ASN A 288 -4.28 19.70 8.00
C ASN A 288 -5.78 19.33 8.09
N PRO A 289 -6.16 18.10 7.72
CA PRO A 289 -5.34 17.05 7.10
C PRO A 289 -4.94 17.39 5.66
N HIS A 290 -3.85 16.80 5.20
CA HIS A 290 -3.26 17.01 3.87
C HIS A 290 -4.12 16.40 2.75
N HIS A 291 -4.11 17.01 1.56
CA HIS A 291 -4.94 16.57 0.44
C HIS A 291 -4.16 15.78 -0.62
N LEU A 292 -2.84 15.91 -0.66
CA LEU A 292 -2.03 15.41 -1.76
C LEU A 292 -1.10 14.29 -1.30
N TRP A 293 -0.97 13.28 -2.15
CA TRP A 293 0.10 12.27 -2.08
C TRP A 293 0.79 12.14 -3.42
N GLY A 294 2.07 11.77 -3.38
CA GLY A 294 2.82 11.47 -4.57
C GLY A 294 3.83 10.35 -4.36
N ILE A 295 4.22 9.74 -5.48
CA ILE A 295 5.22 8.68 -5.54
C ILE A 295 6.02 8.82 -6.83
N SER A 296 7.32 8.55 -6.74
CA SER A 296 8.23 8.47 -7.89
C SER A 296 8.63 7.01 -8.06
N ILE A 297 8.17 6.38 -9.15
CA ILE A 297 8.40 4.96 -9.42
C ILE A 297 9.56 4.83 -10.41
N PRO A 298 10.65 4.13 -10.06
CA PRO A 298 11.73 3.85 -11.01
C PRO A 298 11.20 3.17 -12.28
N SER A 299 11.67 3.63 -13.44
CA SER A 299 11.36 3.04 -14.75
C SER A 299 12.59 3.17 -15.68
N ASP A 300 12.56 2.51 -16.85
CA ASP A 300 13.75 2.34 -17.70
C ASP A 300 14.40 3.65 -18.19
N ASN A 301 13.60 4.70 -18.43
CA ASN A 301 14.11 6.00 -18.89
C ASN A 301 14.12 7.02 -17.74
N GLU A 302 12.94 7.49 -17.37
CA GLU A 302 12.75 8.45 -16.28
C GLU A 302 11.76 7.91 -15.27
N PRO A 303 11.89 8.24 -13.97
CA PRO A 303 10.91 7.83 -12.99
C PRO A 303 9.50 8.27 -13.39
N THR A 304 8.53 7.36 -13.28
CA THR A 304 7.13 7.71 -13.47
C THR A 304 6.64 8.43 -12.21
N LYS A 305 6.32 9.71 -12.37
CA LYS A 305 5.83 10.59 -11.30
C LYS A 305 4.31 10.53 -11.23
N LEU A 306 3.78 10.02 -10.13
CA LEU A 306 2.35 9.96 -9.89
C LEU A 306 1.96 10.80 -8.69
N PHE A 307 0.78 11.38 -8.74
CA PHE A 307 0.18 12.04 -7.59
C PHE A 307 -1.33 11.84 -7.56
N GLY A 308 -1.92 12.09 -6.40
CA GLY A 308 -3.35 12.04 -6.21
C GLY A 308 -3.79 13.15 -5.27
N ALA A 309 -5.05 13.54 -5.41
CA ALA A 309 -5.70 14.52 -4.56
C ALA A 309 -6.95 13.90 -3.94
N PHE A 310 -7.16 14.12 -2.64
CA PHE A 310 -8.12 13.36 -1.84
C PHE A 310 -8.92 14.26 -0.90
N ASN A 311 -10.24 14.11 -0.89
CA ASN A 311 -11.13 14.83 0.01
C ASN A 311 -11.84 13.89 1.00
N TYR A 312 -11.09 13.23 1.90
CA TYR A 312 -11.67 12.29 2.87
C TYR A 312 -12.21 12.90 4.16
N PHE A 313 -11.96 14.19 4.40
CA PHE A 313 -12.20 14.81 5.69
C PHE A 313 -13.22 15.93 5.68
N LYS A 314 -13.48 16.52 4.50
CA LYS A 314 -14.46 17.61 4.39
C LYS A 314 -15.78 17.02 3.92
N GLU A 315 -16.85 17.43 4.59
CA GLU A 315 -18.24 17.12 4.20
C GLU A 315 -18.74 18.01 3.05
N LYS A 316 -17.90 18.93 2.58
CA LYS A 316 -18.16 19.82 1.44
C LYS A 316 -17.11 19.62 0.34
N PRO A 317 -17.45 19.95 -0.92
CA PRO A 317 -16.45 19.98 -1.98
C PRO A 317 -15.26 20.88 -1.62
N VAL A 318 -14.06 20.49 -2.06
CA VAL A 318 -12.83 21.27 -1.92
C VAL A 318 -12.35 21.66 -3.32
N ASN A 319 -12.02 22.94 -3.50
CA ASN A 319 -11.39 23.43 -4.72
C ASN A 319 -9.90 23.65 -4.45
N LEU A 320 -9.05 22.99 -5.24
CA LEU A 320 -7.60 23.05 -5.14
C LEU A 320 -7.03 23.73 -6.38
N SER A 321 -6.09 24.65 -6.19
CA SER A 321 -5.30 25.26 -7.28
C SER A 321 -3.85 24.82 -7.11
N LEU A 322 -3.47 23.80 -7.85
CA LEU A 322 -2.22 23.07 -7.72
C LEU A 322 -1.12 23.71 -8.58
N ASN A 323 0.10 23.81 -8.04
CA ASN A 323 1.30 24.14 -8.79
C ASN A 323 2.04 22.84 -9.17
N LEU A 324 2.22 22.60 -10.47
CA LEU A 324 2.82 21.37 -11.00
C LEU A 324 4.34 21.31 -10.81
N ASP A 325 5.02 22.45 -10.74
CA ASP A 325 6.45 22.52 -10.40
C ASP A 325 6.67 22.00 -8.98
N GLU A 326 5.86 22.48 -8.04
CA GLU A 326 5.90 22.04 -6.66
C GLU A 326 5.54 20.56 -6.53
N ILE A 327 4.50 20.09 -7.21
CA ILE A 327 4.14 18.66 -7.21
C ILE A 327 5.34 17.82 -7.69
N SER A 328 5.95 18.18 -8.83
CA SER A 328 7.11 17.49 -9.40
C SER A 328 8.29 17.47 -8.42
N SER A 329 8.62 18.62 -7.82
CA SER A 329 9.68 18.76 -6.81
C SER A 329 9.42 17.90 -5.56
N ARG A 330 8.22 17.97 -5.00
CA ARG A 330 7.86 17.32 -3.72
C ARG A 330 7.80 15.81 -3.88
N ILE A 331 7.33 15.30 -5.03
CA ILE A 331 7.43 13.88 -5.39
C ILE A 331 8.88 13.39 -5.33
N ASN A 332 9.85 14.23 -5.71
CA ASN A 332 11.26 13.85 -5.77
C ASN A 332 12.04 14.08 -4.49
N GLY A 333 11.57 14.90 -3.55
CA GLY A 333 12.28 15.09 -2.28
C GLY A 333 12.09 16.43 -1.59
N TYR A 334 11.21 17.29 -2.11
CA TYR A 334 11.15 18.70 -1.70
C TYR A 334 12.44 19.47 -2.04
N GLU A 335 13.13 19.07 -3.10
CA GLU A 335 14.26 19.86 -3.62
C GLU A 335 13.70 21.08 -4.37
N ASP A 336 14.31 22.25 -4.21
CA ASP A 336 13.92 23.47 -4.92
C ASP A 336 14.81 23.63 -6.18
N PRO A 337 14.42 23.09 -7.35
CA PRO A 337 15.22 23.24 -8.54
C PRO A 337 15.14 24.67 -9.06
N SER A 338 16.23 25.18 -9.65
CA SER A 338 16.22 26.50 -10.29
C SER A 338 15.44 26.54 -11.61
N LEU A 339 15.22 25.38 -12.23
CA LEU A 339 14.58 25.24 -13.52
C LEU A 339 13.48 24.18 -13.47
N ALA A 340 12.45 24.38 -14.27
CA ALA A 340 11.38 23.44 -14.50
C ALA A 340 11.15 23.22 -16.01
N PRO A 341 10.54 22.10 -16.40
CA PRO A 341 9.95 21.93 -17.73
C PRO A 341 9.10 23.13 -18.13
N SER A 342 9.14 23.49 -19.41
CA SER A 342 8.28 24.55 -19.95
C SER A 342 6.81 24.24 -19.75
N GLU A 343 6.44 22.97 -19.89
CA GLU A 343 5.06 22.49 -19.83
C GLU A 343 5.02 21.06 -19.26
N TYR A 344 3.90 20.72 -18.63
CA TYR A 344 3.58 19.37 -18.19
C TYR A 344 2.31 18.87 -18.83
N ILE A 345 2.21 17.55 -18.96
CA ILE A 345 0.96 16.86 -19.26
C ILE A 345 0.51 16.13 -18.00
N VAL A 346 -0.75 16.31 -17.62
CA VAL A 346 -1.39 15.61 -16.51
C VAL A 346 -2.41 14.64 -17.07
N TRP A 347 -2.24 13.34 -16.82
CA TRP A 347 -3.17 12.30 -17.25
C TRP A 347 -3.99 11.79 -16.07
N ASP A 348 -5.32 11.75 -16.22
CA ASP A 348 -6.23 11.14 -15.23
C ASP A 348 -6.40 9.64 -15.51
N PHE A 349 -5.94 8.81 -14.57
CA PHE A 349 -5.95 7.35 -14.73
C PHE A 349 -7.35 6.76 -14.82
N TRP A 350 -8.30 7.27 -14.03
CA TRP A 350 -9.64 6.68 -13.93
C TRP A 350 -10.59 7.20 -15.00
N ASN A 351 -10.39 8.44 -15.44
CA ASN A 351 -11.20 9.08 -16.48
C ASN A 351 -10.57 9.00 -17.88
N GLU A 352 -9.33 8.49 -17.99
CA GLU A 352 -8.61 8.23 -19.23
C GLU A 352 -8.55 9.45 -20.17
N ARG A 353 -8.16 10.59 -19.61
CA ARG A 353 -8.10 11.88 -20.33
C ARG A 353 -6.98 12.78 -19.84
N ILE A 354 -6.59 13.74 -20.68
CA ILE A 354 -5.73 14.84 -20.24
C ILE A 354 -6.53 15.79 -19.34
N VAL A 355 -5.93 16.19 -18.23
CA VAL A 355 -6.49 17.24 -17.35
C VAL A 355 -6.03 18.61 -17.87
N PRO A 356 -6.94 19.56 -18.11
CA PRO A 356 -6.57 20.90 -18.54
C PRO A 356 -5.69 21.63 -17.51
N THR A 357 -4.62 22.24 -18.00
CA THR A 357 -3.70 23.08 -17.23
C THR A 357 -3.65 24.48 -17.84
N VAL A 358 -3.25 25.47 -17.04
CA VAL A 358 -2.94 26.82 -17.50
C VAL A 358 -1.55 27.14 -16.97
N GLU A 359 -0.57 27.18 -17.87
CA GLU A 359 0.85 27.30 -17.50
C GLU A 359 1.26 26.18 -16.53
N GLU A 360 1.83 26.50 -15.37
CA GLU A 360 2.19 25.54 -14.31
C GLU A 360 1.03 25.13 -13.40
N ARG A 361 -0.20 25.57 -13.68
CA ARG A 361 -1.33 25.42 -12.74
C ARG A 361 -2.37 24.43 -13.21
N MET A 362 -2.87 23.66 -12.25
CA MET A 362 -4.01 22.75 -12.41
C MET A 362 -5.07 23.08 -11.38
N ASN A 363 -6.31 23.30 -11.81
CA ASN A 363 -7.44 23.51 -10.91
C ASN A 363 -8.28 22.23 -10.81
N LEU A 364 -8.63 21.83 -9.60
CA LEU A 364 -9.37 20.61 -9.31
C LEU A 364 -10.49 20.90 -8.31
N SER A 365 -11.66 20.31 -8.53
CA SER A 365 -12.76 20.30 -7.56
C SER A 365 -13.02 18.85 -7.14
N LEU A 366 -13.01 18.59 -5.83
CA LEU A 366 -13.20 17.26 -5.26
C LEU A 366 -14.45 17.26 -4.38
N ALA A 367 -15.43 16.44 -4.72
CA ALA A 367 -16.58 16.17 -3.88
C ALA A 367 -16.15 15.49 -2.56
N PRO A 368 -17.01 15.51 -1.51
CA PRO A 368 -16.75 14.76 -0.29
C PRO A 368 -16.48 13.28 -0.60
N LYS A 369 -15.41 12.75 0.00
CA LYS A 369 -14.95 11.35 -0.12
C LYS A 369 -14.45 10.95 -1.52
N GLU A 370 -14.25 11.92 -2.41
CA GLU A 370 -13.64 11.70 -3.71
C GLU A 370 -12.11 11.65 -3.63
N GLY A 371 -11.50 10.90 -4.55
CA GLY A 371 -10.06 10.89 -4.74
C GLY A 371 -9.71 10.67 -6.21
N SER A 372 -8.56 11.20 -6.62
CA SER A 372 -8.09 11.11 -8.00
C SER A 372 -6.66 10.55 -8.07
N LEU A 373 -6.30 10.01 -9.23
CA LEU A 373 -4.96 9.49 -9.51
C LEU A 373 -4.48 10.02 -10.85
N PHE A 374 -3.32 10.67 -10.82
CA PHE A 374 -2.75 11.35 -11.97
C PHE A 374 -1.33 10.87 -12.26
N CYS A 375 -0.97 10.80 -13.54
CA CYS A 375 0.42 10.75 -13.98
C CYS A 375 0.87 12.16 -14.40
N LEU A 376 2.00 12.61 -13.89
CA LEU A 376 2.64 13.86 -14.28
C LEU A 376 3.78 13.56 -15.26
N ARG A 377 3.68 14.10 -16.48
CA ARG A 377 4.71 13.98 -17.51
C ARG A 377 5.29 15.34 -17.83
N GLU A 378 6.59 15.41 -18.01
CA GLU A 378 7.24 16.55 -18.64
C GLU A 378 6.89 16.50 -20.14
N MET A 379 6.52 17.65 -20.72
CA MET A 379 6.15 17.72 -22.13
C MET A 379 7.39 17.52 -23.02
N GLU A 380 7.37 16.48 -23.84
CA GLU A 380 8.38 16.19 -24.84
C GLU A 380 8.00 16.80 -26.18
N THR A 381 9.01 17.14 -26.99
CA THR A 381 8.80 17.64 -28.36
C THR A 381 8.60 16.54 -29.38
N ARG A 382 8.44 15.30 -28.91
CA ARG A 382 8.27 14.07 -29.68
C ARG A 382 7.14 13.24 -29.06
N PRO A 383 6.55 12.29 -29.81
CA PRO A 383 5.60 11.34 -29.25
C PRO A 383 6.17 10.62 -28.03
N GLN A 384 5.40 10.57 -26.95
CA GLN A 384 5.79 9.96 -25.67
C GLN A 384 4.64 9.13 -25.09
N LEU A 385 4.97 8.13 -24.29
CA LEU A 385 3.96 7.42 -23.49
C LEU A 385 3.39 8.36 -22.43
N LEU A 386 2.07 8.45 -22.37
CA LEU A 386 1.34 9.15 -21.31
C LEU A 386 1.07 8.22 -20.14
N SER A 387 0.34 7.14 -20.40
CA SER A 387 -0.22 6.26 -19.38
C SER A 387 -0.63 4.91 -19.95
N THR A 388 -0.99 4.00 -19.05
CA THR A 388 -1.56 2.68 -19.33
C THR A 388 -2.76 2.43 -18.43
N THR A 389 -3.70 1.58 -18.84
CA THR A 389 -4.89 1.24 -18.03
C THR A 389 -4.71 0.00 -17.15
N GLY A 390 -3.63 -0.75 -17.38
CA GLY A 390 -3.40 -2.07 -16.78
C GLY A 390 -3.18 -2.00 -15.28
N HIS A 391 -2.40 -1.02 -14.83
CA HIS A 391 -1.99 -0.88 -13.45
C HIS A 391 -1.87 0.61 -13.06
N PHE A 392 -2.07 0.93 -11.78
CA PHE A 392 -2.01 2.29 -11.24
C PHE A 392 -0.65 2.97 -11.47
N SER A 393 0.39 2.18 -11.75
CA SER A 393 1.71 2.65 -12.09
C SER A 393 1.82 3.33 -13.45
N GLN A 394 0.77 3.26 -14.27
CA GLN A 394 0.65 4.02 -15.52
C GLN A 394 1.85 3.86 -16.46
N GLY A 395 2.30 2.61 -16.61
CA GLY A 395 3.37 2.21 -17.51
C GLY A 395 4.63 1.74 -16.81
N ALA A 396 4.86 2.10 -15.54
CA ALA A 396 6.11 1.72 -14.87
C ALA A 396 6.25 0.21 -14.59
N ARG A 397 5.15 -0.57 -14.65
CA ARG A 397 5.21 -2.05 -14.54
C ARG A 397 4.91 -2.75 -15.86
N GLU A 398 4.06 -2.16 -16.67
CA GLU A 398 3.57 -2.77 -17.91
C GLU A 398 4.53 -2.54 -19.08
N ILE A 399 5.34 -1.49 -19.04
CA ILE A 399 6.22 -1.08 -20.14
C ILE A 399 7.68 -1.29 -19.78
N SER A 400 8.45 -1.77 -20.75
CA SER A 400 9.90 -1.92 -20.68
C SER A 400 10.54 -1.61 -22.04
N GLU A 401 11.84 -1.31 -22.03
CA GLU A 401 12.64 -1.05 -23.23
C GLU A 401 12.04 0.04 -24.14
N ILE A 402 11.35 1.02 -23.55
CA ILE A 402 10.73 2.09 -24.31
C ILE A 402 11.78 3.08 -24.80
N GLU A 403 11.80 3.37 -26.10
CA GLU A 403 12.83 4.18 -26.72
C GLU A 403 12.26 4.93 -27.92
N TRP A 404 12.67 6.19 -28.07
CA TRP A 404 12.48 6.93 -29.31
C TRP A 404 13.73 6.82 -30.20
N ARG A 405 13.54 6.43 -31.46
CA ARG A 405 14.58 6.28 -32.47
C ARG A 405 14.35 7.27 -33.61
N GLU A 406 15.33 8.12 -33.87
CA GLU A 406 15.33 8.92 -35.10
C GLU A 406 15.74 8.04 -36.29
N MET A 407 14.93 8.08 -37.35
CA MET A 407 15.18 7.37 -38.59
C MET A 407 15.50 8.38 -39.70
N GLU A 408 16.10 7.88 -40.77
CA GLU A 408 16.33 8.69 -41.97
C GLU A 408 15.00 9.24 -42.55
N ASN A 409 15.09 10.38 -43.24
CA ASN A 409 13.97 11.02 -43.96
C ASN A 409 12.85 11.59 -43.08
N GLY A 410 13.15 12.08 -41.87
CA GLY A 410 12.17 12.76 -41.02
C GLY A 410 11.09 11.81 -40.47
N VAL A 411 11.47 10.54 -40.28
CA VAL A 411 10.65 9.53 -39.62
C VAL A 411 11.22 9.31 -38.22
N GLY A 412 10.35 9.25 -37.23
CA GLY A 412 10.72 8.85 -35.88
C GLY A 412 9.92 7.62 -35.46
N GLU A 413 10.51 6.78 -34.63
CA GLU A 413 9.86 5.57 -34.13
C GLU A 413 9.87 5.55 -32.61
N LEU A 414 8.70 5.38 -32.00
CA LEU A 414 8.58 5.03 -30.59
C LEU A 414 8.40 3.52 -30.51
N VAL A 415 9.36 2.84 -29.91
CA VAL A 415 9.35 1.38 -29.71
C VAL A 415 9.32 1.08 -28.23
N GLY A 416 8.84 -0.11 -27.88
CA GLY A 416 8.94 -0.63 -26.52
C GLY A 416 8.37 -2.03 -26.44
N LYS A 417 8.39 -2.60 -25.25
CA LYS A 417 7.70 -3.85 -24.92
C LYS A 417 6.60 -3.56 -23.92
N VAL A 418 5.46 -4.22 -24.12
CA VAL A 418 4.32 -4.16 -23.23
C VAL A 418 3.98 -5.54 -22.71
N LYS A 419 3.77 -5.63 -21.41
CA LYS A 419 3.16 -6.77 -20.73
C LYS A 419 1.80 -6.31 -20.20
N GLY A 420 0.76 -7.11 -20.43
CA GLY A 420 -0.53 -6.88 -19.78
C GLY A 420 -0.42 -6.96 -18.26
N ASN A 421 -1.52 -6.70 -17.53
CA ASN A 421 -1.50 -6.85 -16.08
C ASN A 421 -1.90 -8.28 -15.69
N GLY A 422 -0.93 -9.19 -15.65
CA GLY A 422 -1.18 -10.56 -15.20
C GLY A 422 -2.06 -11.39 -16.16
N GLY A 423 -2.06 -11.06 -17.44
CA GLY A 423 -2.89 -11.72 -18.45
C GLY A 423 -4.18 -10.97 -18.80
N ASP A 424 -4.44 -9.80 -18.21
CA ASP A 424 -5.55 -8.94 -18.63
C ASP A 424 -5.13 -8.00 -19.78
N PRO A 425 -6.07 -7.61 -20.67
CA PRO A 425 -5.85 -6.57 -21.67
C PRO A 425 -5.44 -5.24 -21.04
N THR A 426 -4.70 -4.43 -21.79
CA THR A 426 -4.34 -3.07 -21.37
C THR A 426 -4.44 -2.10 -22.54
N THR A 427 -4.54 -0.82 -22.26
CA THR A 427 -4.55 0.23 -23.26
C THR A 427 -3.34 1.12 -23.03
N LEU A 428 -2.62 1.43 -24.10
CA LEU A 428 -1.53 2.41 -24.09
C LEU A 428 -2.02 3.73 -24.64
N TYR A 429 -1.74 4.80 -23.91
CA TYR A 429 -2.02 6.17 -24.32
C TYR A 429 -0.70 6.89 -24.59
N PHE A 430 -0.61 7.55 -25.73
CA PHE A 430 0.56 8.32 -26.15
C PHE A 430 0.15 9.75 -26.45
N HIS A 431 0.97 10.70 -26.06
CA HIS A 431 0.87 12.07 -26.53
C HIS A 431 1.57 12.16 -27.87
N VAL A 432 0.92 12.81 -28.84
CA VAL A 432 1.46 13.06 -30.17
C VAL A 432 1.46 14.57 -30.41
N PRO A 433 2.63 15.23 -30.41
CA PRO A 433 2.72 16.66 -30.70
C PRO A 433 2.18 16.99 -32.09
N ASP A 434 1.67 18.21 -32.26
CA ASP A 434 1.08 18.70 -33.52
C ASP A 434 2.02 18.64 -34.73
N SER A 435 3.34 18.61 -34.50
CA SER A 435 4.37 18.47 -35.54
C SER A 435 4.52 17.03 -36.05
N PHE A 436 3.88 16.04 -35.42
CA PHE A 436 3.95 14.63 -35.79
C PHE A 436 2.63 14.07 -36.31
N ARG A 437 2.73 13.10 -37.22
CA ARG A 437 1.59 12.32 -37.74
C ARG A 437 1.95 10.84 -37.74
N LEU A 438 1.08 10.01 -37.18
CA LEU A 438 1.25 8.56 -37.18
C LEU A 438 1.18 8.03 -38.63
N LYS A 439 2.14 7.19 -39.00
CA LYS A 439 2.18 6.47 -40.28
C LYS A 439 1.60 5.06 -40.13
N ASP A 440 2.11 4.32 -39.16
CA ASP A 440 1.65 2.97 -38.83
C ASP A 440 1.96 2.63 -37.37
N ALA A 441 1.13 1.75 -36.80
CA ALA A 441 1.31 1.15 -35.49
C ALA A 441 1.41 -0.37 -35.65
N ARG A 442 2.30 -1.00 -34.89
CA ARG A 442 2.53 -2.44 -34.94
C ARG A 442 2.60 -3.03 -33.54
N LEU A 443 2.03 -4.23 -33.41
CA LEU A 443 2.16 -5.09 -32.23
C LEU A 443 2.62 -6.47 -32.69
N MET A 444 3.69 -7.00 -32.07
CA MET A 444 4.31 -8.26 -32.48
C MET A 444 4.63 -8.29 -33.99
N GLY A 445 5.05 -7.15 -34.54
CA GLY A 445 5.37 -6.97 -35.97
C GLY A 445 4.17 -6.84 -36.92
N THR A 446 2.94 -7.04 -36.43
CA THR A 446 1.70 -6.95 -37.21
C THR A 446 1.12 -5.55 -37.14
N ILE A 447 0.68 -4.99 -38.26
CA ILE A 447 0.02 -3.68 -38.29
C ILE A 447 -1.33 -3.77 -37.56
N VAL A 448 -1.59 -2.83 -36.67
CA VAL A 448 -2.80 -2.75 -35.85
C VAL A 448 -3.48 -1.38 -36.01
N SER A 449 -4.78 -1.34 -35.73
CA SER A 449 -5.53 -0.08 -35.70
C SER A 449 -5.28 0.69 -34.42
N THR A 450 -5.41 2.01 -34.50
CA THR A 450 -5.32 2.93 -33.37
C THR A 450 -6.50 3.90 -33.39
N GLU A 451 -6.80 4.50 -32.26
CA GLU A 451 -7.83 5.52 -32.10
C GLU A 451 -7.22 6.84 -31.61
N MET A 452 -7.88 7.96 -31.90
CA MET A 452 -7.50 9.28 -31.38
C MET A 452 -8.67 9.81 -30.53
N PRO A 453 -8.80 9.39 -29.25
CA PRO A 453 -9.90 9.83 -28.39
C PRO A 453 -9.89 11.35 -28.15
N GLU A 454 -8.72 11.98 -28.19
CA GLU A 454 -8.53 13.42 -28.16
C GLU A 454 -7.54 13.83 -29.26
N ALA A 455 -7.48 15.13 -29.59
CA ALA A 455 -6.72 15.62 -30.75
C ALA A 455 -5.22 15.26 -30.72
N SER A 456 -4.61 15.21 -29.53
CA SER A 456 -3.18 14.90 -29.33
C SER A 456 -2.94 13.57 -28.61
N VAL A 457 -3.98 12.76 -28.39
CA VAL A 457 -3.88 11.49 -27.66
C VAL A 457 -4.11 10.33 -28.61
N LEU A 458 -3.09 9.51 -28.80
CA LEU A 458 -3.17 8.25 -29.53
C LEU A 458 -3.44 7.10 -28.56
N LYS A 459 -4.45 6.29 -28.85
CA LYS A 459 -4.84 5.10 -28.11
C LYS A 459 -4.47 3.85 -28.90
N LEU A 460 -3.80 2.91 -28.24
CA LEU A 460 -3.48 1.58 -28.75
C LEU A 460 -3.97 0.52 -27.77
N GLU A 461 -4.87 -0.36 -28.22
CA GLU A 461 -5.35 -1.49 -27.42
C GLU A 461 -4.38 -2.67 -27.50
N ILE A 462 -4.06 -3.23 -26.34
CA ILE A 462 -3.17 -4.36 -26.18
C ILE A 462 -3.99 -5.53 -25.63
N PRO A 463 -3.98 -6.69 -26.30
CA PRO A 463 -4.67 -7.88 -25.80
C PRO A 463 -4.04 -8.37 -24.50
N ALA A 464 -4.67 -9.37 -23.89
CA ALA A 464 -4.10 -10.16 -22.82
C ALA A 464 -2.73 -10.73 -23.20
N LEU A 465 -1.67 -10.36 -22.48
CA LEU A 465 -0.30 -10.81 -22.72
C LEU A 465 0.38 -11.27 -21.42
N GLU A 466 0.93 -12.48 -21.43
CA GLU A 466 1.65 -13.07 -20.28
C GLU A 466 3.13 -12.66 -20.21
N GLN A 467 3.73 -12.40 -21.37
CA GLN A 467 5.12 -11.98 -21.53
C GLN A 467 5.18 -10.59 -22.17
N PRO A 468 6.27 -9.83 -21.96
CA PRO A 468 6.45 -8.55 -22.64
C PRO A 468 6.60 -8.75 -24.16
N GLU A 469 5.68 -8.16 -24.94
CA GLU A 469 5.68 -8.22 -26.40
C GLU A 469 6.00 -6.85 -27.02
N PRO A 470 6.68 -6.82 -28.19
CA PRO A 470 7.10 -5.56 -28.79
C PRO A 470 5.94 -4.81 -29.44
N PHE A 471 5.88 -3.49 -29.21
CA PHE A 471 5.09 -2.54 -29.99
C PHE A 471 6.00 -1.53 -30.69
N GLN A 472 5.51 -0.97 -31.80
CA GLN A 472 6.21 0.05 -32.57
C GLN A 472 5.21 1.05 -33.15
N LEU A 473 5.48 2.34 -32.96
CA LEU A 473 4.71 3.44 -33.55
C LEU A 473 5.64 4.27 -34.42
N ARG A 474 5.30 4.42 -35.70
CA ARG A 474 6.12 5.15 -36.68
C ARG A 474 5.45 6.46 -37.03
N PHE A 475 6.18 7.56 -36.97
CA PHE A 475 5.66 8.90 -37.19
C PHE A 475 6.47 9.63 -38.27
N SER A 476 5.80 10.47 -39.07
CA SER A 476 6.48 11.57 -39.79
C SER A 476 6.37 12.84 -38.96
N GLY A 477 7.46 13.58 -38.87
CA GLY A 477 7.51 14.86 -38.18
C GLY A 477 8.94 15.24 -37.83
N VAL A 478 9.10 16.42 -37.23
CA VAL A 478 10.38 16.90 -36.74
C VAL A 478 10.19 17.31 -35.29
N ALA A 479 11.08 16.84 -34.42
CA ALA A 479 11.09 17.25 -33.03
C ALA A 479 11.50 18.71 -32.92
N GLU A 480 10.75 19.48 -32.15
CA GLU A 480 11.12 20.84 -31.79
C GLU A 480 12.19 20.83 -30.66
N LYS A 481 12.75 21.99 -30.32
CA LYS A 481 13.67 22.07 -29.18
C LYS A 481 12.90 22.08 -27.87
N VAL A 482 13.24 21.16 -26.97
CA VAL A 482 12.77 21.20 -25.58
C VAL A 482 13.22 22.51 -24.94
N SER A 483 12.32 23.17 -24.21
CA SER A 483 12.64 24.38 -23.45
C SER A 483 12.41 24.15 -21.96
N GLN A 484 13.21 24.83 -21.15
CA GLN A 484 13.01 24.93 -19.71
C GLN A 484 12.68 26.38 -19.37
N ARG A 485 11.93 26.57 -18.28
CA ARG A 485 11.63 27.88 -17.70
C ARG A 485 12.19 27.95 -16.28
N GLN A 486 12.20 29.16 -15.72
CA GLN A 486 12.46 29.33 -14.30
C GLN A 486 11.37 28.59 -13.51
N PHE A 487 11.78 27.92 -12.44
CA PHE A 487 10.86 27.32 -11.49
C PHE A 487 9.95 28.40 -10.91
N VAL A 488 8.65 28.11 -10.80
CA VAL A 488 7.67 29.04 -10.24
C VAL A 488 7.23 28.49 -8.89
N ASP A 489 7.62 29.17 -7.82
CA ASP A 489 7.16 28.84 -6.46
C ASP A 489 5.63 28.95 -6.39
N GLY A 490 5.00 27.95 -5.76
CA GLY A 490 3.58 28.03 -5.46
C GLY A 490 3.29 28.96 -4.28
N PHE A 491 2.06 29.44 -4.22
CA PHE A 491 1.52 29.98 -2.98
C PHE A 491 0.93 28.79 -2.19
N PRO A 492 0.96 28.81 -0.85
CA PRO A 492 0.39 27.74 -0.05
C PRO A 492 -1.04 27.44 -0.53
N LEU A 493 -1.37 26.16 -0.69
CA LEU A 493 -2.68 25.66 -1.12
C LEU A 493 -3.75 26.06 -0.10
N THR A 494 -4.20 27.32 -0.12
CA THR A 494 -5.32 27.74 0.72
C THR A 494 -6.57 27.14 0.13
N SER A 495 -7.14 26.13 0.80
CA SER A 495 -8.54 25.76 0.55
C SER A 495 -9.38 27.03 0.75
N GLY A 496 -9.93 27.59 -0.33
CA GLY A 496 -10.90 28.67 -0.21
C GLY A 496 -12.12 28.10 0.52
N GLU A 497 -12.32 28.51 1.78
CA GLU A 497 -13.58 28.24 2.51
C GLU A 497 -14.75 29.04 1.95
#